data_AF-A0A6M3L0A7-F1
#
_entry.id   AF-A0A6M3L0A7-F1
#
_cell.length_a   1.000
_cell.length_b   1.000
_cell.length_c   1.000
_cell.angle_alpha   90.00
_cell.angle_beta   90.00
_cell.angle_gamma   90.00
#
_symmetry.space_group_name_H-M   'P 1'
#
loop_
_entity.id
_entity.type
_entity.pdbx_description
1 polymer ?
#
loop_
_entity_poly.entity_id
_entity_poly.type
_entity_poly.pdbx_seq_one_letter_code
_entity_poly.pdbx_strand_id
1 'polypeptide(L)' 'MQIVEVEWLDICAHHGWDSKAHNRAGVSNCKSTGYLVHNGKNHITIAQSLSDNENVADKLSIPRNCVKAIKRLK' A
#
# COMPACT_ATOMS: atom_id res chain seq x y z
N MET A 1 -8.21 10.98 9.94
CA MET A 1 -7.24 10.72 8.84
C MET A 1 -7.93 10.62 7.47
N GLN A 2 -7.20 10.87 6.38
CA GLN A 2 -7.71 10.77 5.00
C GLN A 2 -7.58 9.35 4.44
N ILE A 3 -8.60 8.84 3.76
CA ILE A 3 -8.52 7.55 3.03
C ILE A 3 -7.92 7.79 1.65
N VAL A 4 -6.97 6.94 1.27
CA VAL A 4 -6.29 6.98 -0.04
C VAL A 4 -6.22 5.59 -0.66
N GLU A 5 -6.26 5.56 -1.99
CA GLU A 5 -5.83 4.42 -2.80
C GLU A 5 -4.43 4.75 -3.35
N VAL A 6 -3.48 3.86 -3.12
CA VAL A 6 -2.12 3.95 -3.62
C VAL A 6 -1.91 2.89 -4.69
N GLU A 7 -1.59 3.32 -5.91
CA GLU A 7 -1.14 2.43 -6.98
C GLU A 7 0.38 2.36 -6.93
N TRP A 8 0.95 1.15 -6.93
CA TRP A 8 2.39 0.97 -6.75
C TRP A 8 2.92 -0.32 -7.39
N LEU A 9 4.24 -0.42 -7.50
CA LEU A 9 4.94 -1.60 -7.96
C LEU A 9 5.48 -2.39 -6.77
N ASP A 10 4.99 -3.61 -6.61
CA ASP A 10 5.60 -4.55 -5.67
C ASP A 10 6.72 -5.31 -6.38
N ILE A 11 7.94 -4.96 -5.99
CA ILE A 11 9.18 -5.53 -6.51
C ILE A 11 9.74 -6.63 -5.61
N CYS A 12 9.12 -6.89 -4.45
CA CYS A 12 9.66 -7.75 -3.40
C CYS A 12 8.73 -8.90 -2.98
N ALA A 13 7.40 -8.74 -3.06
CA ALA A 13 6.49 -9.79 -2.60
C ALA A 13 6.28 -10.86 -3.68
N HIS A 14 6.92 -11.99 -3.48
CA HIS A 14 6.58 -13.25 -4.16
C HIS A 14 5.67 -14.16 -3.30
N HIS A 15 5.43 -13.82 -2.03
CA HIS A 15 4.65 -14.62 -1.08
C HIS A 15 3.38 -13.88 -0.64
N GLY A 16 2.24 -14.57 -0.73
CA GLY A 16 0.91 -14.08 -0.31
C GLY A 16 -0.06 -13.72 -1.44
N TRP A 17 0.41 -13.61 -2.69
CA TRP A 17 -0.45 -13.37 -3.85
C TRP A 17 -1.07 -14.68 -4.36
N ASP A 18 -2.15 -15.14 -3.73
CA ASP A 18 -2.75 -16.48 -3.93
C ASP A 18 -3.45 -16.63 -5.30
N SER A 19 -2.66 -16.74 -6.36
CA SER A 19 -3.15 -17.08 -7.69
C SER A 19 -2.28 -18.15 -8.32
N LYS A 20 -2.89 -19.04 -9.10
CA LYS A 20 -2.21 -20.11 -9.87
C LYS A 20 -1.11 -19.61 -10.84
N ALA A 21 -0.88 -18.30 -10.94
CA ALA A 21 0.07 -17.62 -11.83
C ALA A 21 1.49 -17.42 -11.24
N HIS A 22 1.80 -18.04 -10.10
CA HIS A 22 3.07 -17.92 -9.35
C HIS A 22 4.37 -18.20 -10.11
N ASN A 23 4.32 -18.62 -11.38
CA ASN A 23 5.49 -18.86 -12.21
C ASN A 23 6.03 -17.61 -12.92
N ARG A 24 5.49 -16.41 -12.67
CA ARG A 24 6.04 -15.17 -13.22
C ARG A 24 6.98 -14.51 -12.22
N ALA A 25 8.28 -14.78 -12.37
CA ALA A 25 9.31 -13.91 -11.84
C ALA A 25 9.11 -12.50 -12.43
N GLY A 26 8.60 -11.56 -11.63
CA GLY A 26 8.32 -10.22 -12.13
C GLY A 26 7.67 -9.31 -11.10
N VAL A 27 7.80 -8.01 -11.38
CA VAL A 27 7.18 -6.92 -10.61
C VAL A 27 5.65 -6.99 -10.74
N SER A 28 4.94 -6.86 -9.62
CA SER A 28 3.48 -6.81 -9.59
C SER A 28 2.95 -5.38 -9.56
N ASN A 29 1.86 -5.14 -10.30
CA ASN A 29 1.12 -3.88 -10.21
C ASN A 29 0.08 -4.01 -9.10
N CYS A 30 0.21 -3.20 -8.06
CA CYS A 30 -0.57 -3.30 -6.85
C CYS A 30 -1.42 -2.06 -6.65
N LYS A 31 -2.58 -2.26 -6.02
CA LYS A 31 -3.40 -1.20 -5.47
C LYS A 31 -3.65 -1.51 -4.00
N SER A 32 -3.48 -0.52 -3.15
CA SER A 32 -3.72 -0.66 -1.72
C SER A 32 -4.50 0.54 -1.21
N THR A 33 -5.58 0.27 -0.49
CA THR A 33 -6.47 1.30 0.05
C THR A 33 -6.41 1.30 1.57
N GLY A 34 -6.32 2.47 2.18
CA GLY A 34 -6.28 2.59 3.62
C GLY A 34 -6.22 4.05 4.09
N TYR A 35 -6.16 4.23 5.41
CA TYR A 35 -5.97 5.52 6.04
C TYR A 35 -4.52 5.97 5.90
N LEU A 36 -4.30 7.18 5.39
CA LEU A 36 -2.97 7.76 5.25
C LEU A 36 -2.37 8.10 6.62
N VAL A 37 -1.35 7.34 7.02
CA VAL A 37 -0.62 7.51 8.29
C VAL A 37 0.57 8.43 8.12
N HIS A 38 1.32 8.25 7.04
CA HIS A 38 2.53 9.03 6.77
C HIS A 38 2.70 9.27 5.28
N ASN A 39 3.10 10.48 4.91
CA ASN A 39 3.39 10.88 3.54
C ASN A 39 4.76 11.56 3.47
N GLY A 40 5.81 10.75 3.45
CA GLY A 40 7.20 11.21 3.44
C GLY A 40 7.83 11.25 2.06
N LYS A 41 9.04 11.81 1.99
CA LYS A 41 9.85 11.86 0.76
C LYS A 41 10.27 10.46 0.29
N ASN A 42 10.58 9.56 1.22
CA ASN A 42 11.16 8.25 0.91
C ASN A 42 10.10 7.14 0.84
N HIS A 43 8.99 7.28 1.56
CA HIS A 43 7.92 6.28 1.60
C HIS A 43 6.59 6.92 1.98
N ILE A 44 5.51 6.21 1.68
CA ILE A 44 4.15 6.47 2.14
C ILE A 44 3.71 5.29 3.01
N THR A 45 2.99 5.55 4.10
CA THR A 45 2.44 4.51 4.97
C THR A 45 0.93 4.65 5.06
N ILE A 46 0.23 3.56 4.80
CA ILE A 46 -1.21 3.44 5.00
C ILE A 46 -1.52 2.38 6.04
N ALA A 47 -2.63 2.52 6.74
CA ALA A 47 -3.17 1.52 7.65
C ALA A 47 -4.53 1.05 7.18
N GLN A 48 -4.81 -0.24 7.32
CA GLN A 48 -6.10 -0.82 6.92
C GLN A 48 -7.24 -0.38 7.87
N SER A 49 -6.94 -0.30 9.17
CA SER A 49 -7.94 0.00 10.20
C SER A 49 -7.50 1.15 11.08
N LEU A 50 -8.48 1.95 11.51
CA LEU A 50 -8.34 3.06 12.44
C LEU A 50 -9.38 2.89 13.55
N SER A 51 -8.97 2.96 14.81
CA SER A 51 -9.91 2.98 15.94
C SER A 51 -10.42 4.39 16.24
N ASP A 52 -11.45 4.48 17.09
CA ASP A 52 -12.01 5.77 17.54
C ASP A 52 -10.99 6.67 18.27
N ASN A 53 -9.94 6.06 18.83
CA ASN A 53 -8.83 6.77 19.49
C ASN A 53 -7.65 7.04 18.53
N GLU A 54 -7.88 6.95 17.23
CA GLU A 54 -6.87 7.10 16.16
C GLU A 54 -5.70 6.10 16.22
N ASN A 55 -5.88 4.96 16.90
CA ASN A 55 -4.88 3.89 16.85
C ASN A 55 -4.99 3.14 15.52
N VAL A 56 -3.85 2.88 14.89
CA VAL A 56 -3.76 2.18 13.62
C VAL A 56 -3.35 0.73 13.83
N ALA A 57 -4.06 -0.19 13.17
CA ALA A 57 -3.66 -1.60 13.09
C ALA A 57 -2.59 -1.78 11.99
N ASP A 58 -2.45 -3.00 11.45
CA ASP A 58 -1.45 -3.36 10.42
C ASP A 58 -1.20 -2.26 9.38
N LYS A 59 0.08 -1.92 9.24
CA LYS A 59 0.57 -0.82 8.40
C LYS A 59 1.31 -1.38 7.19
N LEU A 60 1.03 -0.79 6.03
CA LEU A 60 1.78 -1.01 4.80
C LEU A 60 2.61 0.23 4.49
N SER A 61 3.93 0.07 4.40
CA SER A 61 4.84 1.14 3.98
C SER A 61 5.35 0.86 2.57
N ILE A 62 5.13 1.81 1.66
CA ILE A 62 5.43 1.70 0.24
C ILE A 62 6.55 2.70 -0.09
N PRO A 63 7.72 2.25 -0.60
CA PRO A 63 8.79 3.14 -1.05
C PRO A 63 8.28 4.10 -2.12
N ARG A 64 8.65 5.38 -2.05
CA ARG A 64 8.14 6.43 -2.95
C ARG A 64 8.43 6.13 -4.41
N ASN A 65 9.58 5.52 -4.69
CA ASN A 65 9.99 5.13 -6.05
C ASN A 65 9.10 4.04 -6.66
N CYS A 66 8.36 3.30 -5.84
CA CYS A 66 7.41 2.30 -6.29
C CYS A 66 6.01 2.88 -6.51
N VAL A 67 5.72 4.07 -5.98
CA VAL A 67 4.39 4.69 -6.07
C VAL A 67 4.18 5.25 -7.48
N LYS A 68 3.10 4.81 -8.13
CA LYS A 68 2.65 5.29 -9.43
C LYS A 68 1.65 6.42 -9.30
N ALA A 69 0.69 6.28 -8.39
CA ALA A 69 -0.37 7.25 -8.17
C ALA A 69 -0.88 7.18 -6.73
N ILE A 70 -1.36 8.32 -6.24
CA ILE A 70 -2.09 8.40 -4.96
C ILE A 70 -3.40 9.11 -5.25
N LYS A 71 -4.51 8.40 -5.02
CA LYS A 71 -5.86 8.94 -5.19
C LYS A 71 -6.50 9.12 -3.83
N ARG A 72 -7.01 10.32 -3.57
CA ARG A 72 -7.81 10.63 -2.37
C ARG A 72 -9.22 10.10 -2.59
N LEU A 73 -9.74 9.34 -1.63
CA LEU A 73 -11.11 8.83 -1.66
C LEU A 73 -12.01 9.76 -0.82
N LYS A 74 -13.25 9.93 -1.27
CA LYS A 74 -14.29 10.71 -0.58
C LYS A 74 -15.07 9.81 0.38
#